data_AF-A0A7W2SA50-F1
#
_entry.id   AF-A0A7W2SA50-F1
#
_cell.length_a   1.000
_cell.length_b   1.000
_cell.length_c   1.000
_cell.angle_alpha   90.00
_cell.angle_beta   90.00
_cell.angle_gamma   90.00
#
_symmetry.space_group_name_H-M   'P 1'
#
loop_
_entity.id
_entity.type
_entity.pdbx_description
1 polymer ?
#
loop_
_entity_poly.entity_id
_entity_poly.type
_entity_poly.pdbx_seq_one_letter_code
_entity_poly.pdbx_strand_id
1 'polypeptide(L)' 'MRIKLTKDLACGQETCSSGEEHDAVLLSPRSTTVEFTLDSGMKIRAFSYEYVTVDTVVV' A
#
# COMPACT_ATOMS: atom_id res chain seq x y z
N MET A 1 6.46 -5.91 -2.94
CA MET A 1 7.10 -4.58 -3.00
C MET A 1 6.70 -3.82 -1.75
N ARG A 2 7.58 -2.99 -1.19
CA ARG A 2 7.22 -2.16 -0.04
C ARG A 2 6.71 -0.81 -0.52
N ILE A 3 5.61 -0.37 0.05
CA ILE A 3 5.01 0.93 -0.26
C ILE A 3 4.87 1.74 1.00
N LYS A 4 4.86 3.06 0.87
CA LYS A 4 4.50 4.01 1.91
C LYS A 4 3.28 4.80 1.45
N LEU A 5 2.23 4.83 2.27
CA LEU A 5 1.05 5.63 1.97
C LEU A 5 1.38 7.11 2.05
N THR A 6 0.87 7.88 1.09
CA THR A 6 1.02 9.34 1.05
C THR A 6 -0.25 10.06 1.50
N LYS A 7 -1.35 9.32 1.63
CA LYS A 7 -2.66 9.80 2.04
C LYS A 7 -3.32 8.78 2.95
N ASP A 8 -4.24 9.25 3.78
CA ASP A 8 -5.08 8.37 4.57
C ASP A 8 -6.04 7.59 3.66
N LEU A 9 -6.11 6.28 3.85
CA LEU A 9 -7.01 5.37 3.15
C LEU A 9 -8.08 4.88 4.13
N ALA A 10 -9.32 5.29 3.88
CA ALA A 10 -10.47 4.77 4.60
C ALA A 10 -10.77 3.33 4.15
N CYS A 11 -10.66 2.38 5.07
CA CYS A 11 -10.70 0.95 4.83
C CYS A 11 -11.82 0.31 5.65
N GLY A 12 -13.07 0.66 5.33
CA GLY A 12 -14.23 0.19 6.09
C GLY A 12 -14.26 0.79 7.49
N GLN A 13 -14.05 -0.05 8.52
CA GLN A 13 -13.95 0.40 9.92
C GLN A 13 -12.52 0.76 10.34
N GLU A 14 -11.53 0.41 9.52
CA GLU A 14 -10.12 0.70 9.75
C GLU A 14 -9.70 1.88 8.87
N THR A 15 -8.68 2.63 9.29
CA THR A 15 -8.08 3.70 8.47
C THR A 15 -6.59 3.47 8.45
N CYS A 16 -6.01 3.36 7.25
CA CYS A 16 -4.57 3.35 7.09
C CYS A 16 -4.14 4.80 6.95
N SER A 17 -3.28 5.28 7.83
CA SER A 17 -2.82 6.64 7.86
C SER A 17 -1.70 6.91 6.85
N SER A 18 -1.62 8.18 6.43
CA SER A 18 -0.47 8.64 5.65
C SER A 18 0.83 8.42 6.42
N GLY A 19 1.84 7.88 5.73
CA GLY A 19 3.14 7.57 6.30
C GLY A 19 3.33 6.11 6.73
N GLU A 20 2.26 5.31 6.79
CA GLU A 20 2.36 3.88 7.06
C GLU A 20 3.00 3.13 5.90
N GLU A 21 3.81 2.12 6.24
CA GLU A 21 4.50 1.27 5.27
C GLU A 21 3.91 -0.12 5.26
N HIS A 22 3.66 -0.66 4.06
CA HIS A 22 3.07 -1.97 3.90
C HIS A 22 3.78 -2.79 2.83
N ASP A 23 3.84 -4.09 3.05
CA ASP A 23 4.23 -5.05 2.03
C ASP A 23 3.03 -5.32 1.11
N ALA A 24 3.18 -4.94 -0.16
CA ALA A 24 2.13 -4.95 -1.15
C ALA A 24 2.50 -5.76 -2.40
N VAL A 25 1.49 -6.22 -3.12
CA VAL A 25 1.60 -7.00 -4.35
C VAL A 25 0.92 -6.25 -5.50
N LEU A 26 1.59 -6.16 -6.64
CA LEU A 26 1.03 -5.54 -7.84
C LEU A 26 -0.08 -6.45 -8.41
N LEU A 27 -1.28 -5.90 -8.65
CA LEU A 27 -2.43 -6.72 -9.06
C LEU A 27 -2.33 -7.26 -10.50
N SER A 28 -1.50 -6.66 -11.36
CA SER A 28 -1.17 -7.21 -12.67
C SER A 28 0.11 -6.57 -13.22
N PRO A 29 0.82 -7.23 -14.16
CA PRO A 29 2.08 -6.71 -14.69
C PRO A 29 1.99 -5.38 -15.45
N ARG A 30 0.78 -4.88 -15.76
CA ARG A 30 0.55 -3.55 -16.38
C ARG A 30 -0.23 -2.60 -15.48
N SER A 31 -0.63 -3.02 -14.29
CA SER A 31 -1.31 -2.15 -13.33
C SER A 31 -0.29 -1.34 -12.54
N THR A 32 -0.74 -0.20 -12.02
CA THR A 32 -0.05 0.56 -10.97
C THR A 32 -0.81 0.50 -9.64
N THR A 33 -1.82 -0.37 -9.56
CA THR A 33 -2.56 -0.67 -8.34
C THR A 33 -1.90 -1.81 -7.60
N VAL A 34 -1.71 -1.61 -6.31
CA VAL A 34 -1.13 -2.59 -5.40
C VAL A 34 -2.17 -3.02 -4.38
N GLU A 35 -2.08 -4.26 -3.93
CA GLU A 35 -2.89 -4.82 -2.85
C GLU A 35 -1.98 -5.16 -1.67
N PHE A 36 -2.35 -4.72 -0.47
CA PHE A 36 -1.69 -5.09 0.79
C PHE A 36 -2.72 -5.62 1.79
N THR A 37 -2.27 -6.37 2.78
CA THR A 37 -3.14 -7.00 3.78
C THR A 37 -2.83 -6.40 5.14
N LEU A 38 -3.86 -5.96 5.86
CA LEU A 38 -3.77 -5.49 7.23
C LEU A 38 -3.67 -6.66 8.21
N ASP A 39 -3.28 -6.38 9.45
CA ASP A 39 -3.22 -7.39 10.52
C ASP A 39 -4.59 -8.04 10.80
N SER A 40 -5.69 -7.34 10.48
CA SER A 40 -7.06 -7.85 10.54
C SER A 40 -7.37 -8.91 9.46
N GLY A 41 -6.47 -9.11 8.49
CA GLY A 41 -6.69 -9.93 7.30
C GLY A 41 -7.44 -9.20 6.18
N MET A 42 -7.80 -7.92 6.39
CA MET A 42 -8.45 -7.11 5.37
C MET A 42 -7.48 -6.75 4.23
N LYS A 43 -7.94 -6.93 3.00
CA LYS A 43 -7.17 -6.60 1.78
C LYS A 43 -7.51 -5.20 1.29
N ILE A 44 -6.50 -4.34 1.22
CA ILE A 44 -6.62 -2.95 0.81
C ILE A 44 -5.93 -2.75 -0.52
N ARG A 45 -6.54 -1.94 -1.39
CA ARG A 45 -5.94 -1.54 -2.66
C ARG A 45 -5.50 -0.09 -2.57
N ALA A 46 -4.26 0.17 -2.95
CA ALA A 46 -3.75 1.51 -3.14
C ALA A 46 -3.47 1.77 -4.63
N PHE A 47 -3.90 2.92 -5.11
CA PHE A 47 -3.62 3.41 -6.46
C PHE A 47 -2.31 4.19 -6.49
N SER A 48 -1.70 4.32 -7.67
CA SER A 48 -0.39 4.98 -7.84
C SER A 48 -0.23 6.40 -7.28
N TYR A 49 -1.32 7.12 -7.03
CA TYR A 49 -1.31 8.46 -6.44
C TYR A 49 -1.51 8.48 -4.91
N GLU A 50 -1.62 7.30 -4.29
CA GLU A 50 -1.87 7.11 -2.85
C GLU A 50 -0.65 6.53 -2.12
N TYR A 51 0.38 6.12 -2.86
CA TYR A 51 1.57 5.52 -2.29
C TYR A 51 2.83 5.90 -3.07
N VAL A 52 3.98 5.75 -2.41
CA VAL A 52 5.30 5.72 -3.05
C VAL A 52 5.95 4.37 -2.80
N THR A 53 6.70 3.86 -3.76
CA THR A 53 7.50 2.64 -3.54
C THR A 53 8.68 2.99 -2.65
N VAL A 54 8.89 2.21 -1.60
CA VAL A 54 10.08 2.32 -0.76
C VAL A 54 11.13 1.42 -1.38
N ASP A 55 12.03 2.01 -2.17
CA ASP A 55 13.23 1.32 -2.62
C ASP A 55 14.06 1.00 -1.38
N THR A 56 14.19 -0.28 -1.07
CA THR A 56 15.13 -0.72 -0.04
C THR A 56 16.51 -0.55 -0.64
N VAL A 57 17.13 0.61 -0.43
CA VAL A 57 18.53 0.82 -0.81
C VAL A 57 19.33 -0.19 0.02
N VAL A 58 19.73 -1.28 -0.63
CA VAL A 58 20.72 -2.21 -0.07
C VAL A 58 22.05 -1.45 -0.11
N VAL A 59 22.43 -0.90 1.04
CA VAL A 59 23.77 -0.34 1.28
C VAL A 59 24.75 -1.48 1.48
#